data_AF-A0A8B7IF09-F1
#
_entry.id   AF-A0A8B7IF09-F1
#
_cell.length_a   1.000
_cell.length_b   1.000
_cell.length_c   1.000
_cell.angle_alpha   90.00
_cell.angle_beta   90.00
_cell.angle_gamma   90.00
#
_symmetry.space_group_name_H-M   'P 1'
#
loop_
_entity.id
_entity.type
_entity.pdbx_description
1 polymer ?
#
loop_
_entity_poly.entity_id
_entity_poly.type
_entity_poly.pdbx_seq_one_letter_code
_entity_poly.pdbx_strand_id
1 'polypeptide(L)'
;ILHNYMLWRIVVVLSEHLSTPFRDAIHELSKEMEGNEKQLERGKICLSQANKHFGMALGALFVEEYFSSASKAKVQQLVEDIKYILNQRLDELDWMDEETRRAARAKLQYMMVMIGYPDFLLTPEAIDKEYEARGGPGSCGGMGTWRG
;
A
#
# COMPACT_ATOMS: atom_id res chain seq x y z
N ILE A 1 4.21 13.20 33.39
CA ILE A 1 4.94 13.08 32.09
C ILE A 1 4.17 12.18 31.11
N LEU A 2 3.84 10.92 31.45
CA LEU A 2 3.10 10.02 30.56
C LEU A 2 1.72 10.57 30.14
N HIS A 3 0.96 11.16 31.07
CA HIS A 3 -0.34 11.77 30.78
C HIS A 3 -0.25 12.88 29.70
N ASN A 4 0.69 13.81 29.86
CA ASN A 4 0.91 14.90 28.90
C ASN A 4 1.33 14.36 27.53
N TYR A 5 2.16 13.31 27.50
CA TYR A 5 2.56 12.67 26.25
C TYR A 5 1.37 12.02 25.53
N MET A 6 0.54 11.26 26.25
CA MET A 6 -0.65 10.62 25.66
C MET A 6 -1.63 11.66 25.11
N LEU A 7 -1.90 12.73 25.86
CA LEU A 7 -2.72 13.84 25.38
C LEU A 7 -2.12 14.50 24.13
N TRP A 8 -0.81 14.76 24.14
CA TRP A 8 -0.12 15.33 22.99
C TRP A 8 -0.28 14.47 21.73
N ARG A 9 -0.12 13.14 21.85
CA ARG A 9 -0.30 12.22 20.71
C ARG A 9 -1.71 12.27 20.14
N ILE A 10 -2.73 12.38 20.99
CA ILE A 10 -4.14 12.51 20.55
C ILE A 10 -4.36 13.86 19.87
N VAL A 11 -3.86 14.95 20.47
CA VAL A 11 -3.99 16.30 19.92
C VAL A 11 -3.37 16.39 18.53
N VAL A 12 -2.16 15.85 18.35
CA VAL A 12 -1.49 15.86 17.03
C VAL A 12 -2.32 15.16 15.96
N VAL A 13 -2.87 13.97 16.26
CA VAL A 13 -3.66 13.19 15.29
C VAL A 13 -5.00 13.87 14.97
N LEU A 14 -5.67 14.44 15.98
CA LEU A 14 -6.99 15.06 15.77
C LEU A 14 -6.89 16.45 15.13
N SER A 15 -5.80 17.18 15.34
CA SER A 15 -5.63 18.56 14.86
C SER A 15 -5.78 18.69 13.34
N GLU A 16 -5.41 17.67 12.58
CA GLU A 16 -5.59 17.61 11.12
C GLU A 16 -7.07 17.68 10.69
N HIS A 17 -7.98 17.27 11.57
CA HIS A 17 -9.43 17.22 11.33
C HIS A 17 -10.20 18.37 11.97
N LEU A 18 -9.53 19.24 12.74
CA LEU A 18 -10.13 20.39 13.42
C LEU A 18 -10.15 21.64 12.52
N SER A 19 -10.52 22.78 13.10
CA SER A 19 -10.56 24.07 12.40
C SER A 19 -9.18 24.52 11.93
N THR A 20 -9.16 25.48 10.99
CA THR A 20 -7.94 26.00 10.35
C THR A 20 -6.81 26.34 11.32
N PRO A 21 -7.04 27.03 12.47
CA PRO A 21 -5.96 27.37 13.39
C PRO A 21 -5.17 26.17 13.94
N PHE A 22 -5.85 25.04 14.19
CA PHE A 22 -5.20 23.82 14.68
C PHE A 22 -4.40 23.13 13.58
N ARG A 23 -4.94 23.11 12.35
CA ARG A 23 -4.25 22.56 11.18
C ARG A 23 -3.00 23.36 10.85
N ASP A 24 -3.08 24.68 10.88
CA ASP A 24 -1.95 25.55 10.56
C ASP A 24 -0.82 25.37 11.59
N ALA A 25 -1.16 25.29 12.88
CA ALA A 25 -0.19 25.06 13.95
C ALA A 25 0.55 23.70 13.81
N ILE A 26 -0.16 22.62 13.46
CA ILE A 26 0.48 21.32 13.26
C ILE A 26 1.28 21.27 11.95
N HIS A 27 0.83 21.98 10.90
CA HIS A 27 1.57 22.12 9.66
C HIS A 27 2.88 22.90 9.85
N GLU A 28 2.86 23.98 10.63
CA GLU A 28 4.06 24.75 10.98
C GLU A 28 5.07 23.88 11.72
N LEU A 29 4.62 23.10 12.71
CA LEU A 29 5.47 22.12 13.39
C LEU A 29 6.05 21.08 12.42
N SER A 30 5.23 20.52 11.55
CA SER A 30 5.66 19.53 10.54
C SER A 30 6.68 20.12 9.56
N LYS A 31 6.49 21.38 9.16
CA LYS A 31 7.40 22.12 8.28
C LYS A 31 8.78 22.26 8.90
N GLU A 32 8.87 22.64 10.17
CA GLU A 32 10.15 22.76 10.88
C GLU A 32 10.82 21.40 11.11
N MET A 33 10.03 20.34 11.34
CA MET A 33 10.56 18.99 11.55
C MET A 33 11.05 18.30 10.27
N GLU A 34 10.31 18.46 9.16
CA GLU A 34 10.54 17.73 7.91
C GLU A 34 11.19 18.58 6.82
N GLY A 35 11.34 19.90 7.04
CA GLY A 35 11.94 20.85 6.11
C GLY A 35 11.11 21.13 4.86
N ASN A 36 9.82 20.75 4.85
CA ASN A 36 8.98 20.82 3.65
C ASN A 36 8.18 22.12 3.62
N GLU A 37 8.47 23.02 2.68
CA GLU A 37 7.94 24.38 2.67
C GLU A 37 6.48 24.53 2.22
N LYS A 38 5.90 23.54 1.50
CA LYS A 38 4.58 23.68 0.88
C LYS A 38 3.54 22.77 1.52
N GLN A 39 2.54 23.40 2.13
CA GLN A 39 1.30 22.73 2.52
C GLN A 39 0.66 22.11 1.29
N LEU A 40 0.29 20.82 1.38
CA LEU A 40 -0.44 20.15 0.32
C LEU A 40 -1.79 20.84 0.11
N GLU A 41 -2.22 20.94 -1.15
CA GLU A 41 -3.55 21.42 -1.49
C GLU A 41 -4.62 20.58 -0.77
N ARG A 42 -5.66 21.23 -0.23
CA ARG A 42 -6.72 20.56 0.54
C ARG A 42 -7.34 19.36 -0.20
N GLY A 43 -7.54 19.47 -1.51
CA GLY A 43 -8.05 18.37 -2.33
C GLY A 43 -7.15 17.12 -2.29
N LYS A 44 -5.83 17.31 -2.32
CA LYS A 44 -4.84 16.21 -2.22
C LYS A 44 -4.81 15.59 -0.83
N ILE A 45 -4.97 16.40 0.22
CA ILE A 45 -5.10 15.91 1.60
C ILE A 45 -6.36 15.03 1.72
N CYS A 46 -7.50 15.53 1.26
CA CYS A 46 -8.76 14.77 1.30
C CYS A 46 -8.66 13.46 0.50
N LEU A 47 -8.06 13.50 -0.70
CA LEU A 47 -7.84 12.31 -1.52
C LEU A 47 -6.91 11.31 -0.84
N SER A 48 -5.82 11.77 -0.22
CA SER A 48 -4.89 10.92 0.53
C SER A 48 -5.60 10.22 1.70
N GLN A 49 -6.40 10.96 2.47
CA GLN A 49 -7.18 10.39 3.57
C GLN A 49 -8.25 9.42 3.06
N ALA A 50 -8.95 9.75 1.98
CA ALA A 50 -9.91 8.84 1.34
C ALA A 50 -9.22 7.56 0.88
N ASN A 51 -8.04 7.65 0.26
CA ASN A 51 -7.26 6.49 -0.16
C ASN A 51 -6.75 5.64 1.01
N LYS A 52 -6.44 6.26 2.16
CA LYS A 52 -6.04 5.54 3.37
C LYS A 52 -7.16 4.64 3.91
N HIS A 53 -8.42 5.09 3.82
CA HIS A 53 -9.56 4.35 4.34
C HIS A 53 -10.25 3.47 3.28
N PHE A 54 -10.35 3.96 2.05
CA PHE A 54 -11.12 3.40 0.95
C PHE A 54 -10.25 3.06 -0.28
N GLY A 55 -8.95 2.80 -0.08
CA GLY A 55 -8.00 2.61 -1.16
C GLY A 55 -8.35 1.47 -2.12
N MET A 56 -9.01 0.41 -1.64
CA MET A 56 -9.49 -0.67 -2.53
C MET A 56 -10.63 -0.21 -3.43
N ALA A 57 -11.56 0.61 -2.94
CA ALA A 57 -12.66 1.13 -3.74
C ALA A 57 -12.16 2.14 -4.77
N LEU A 58 -11.29 3.07 -4.35
CA LEU A 58 -10.66 4.03 -5.26
C LEU A 58 -9.76 3.32 -6.28
N GLY A 59 -9.08 2.24 -5.89
CA GLY A 59 -8.27 1.42 -6.76
C GLY A 59 -9.09 0.72 -7.85
N ALA A 60 -10.27 0.21 -7.52
CA ALA A 60 -11.18 -0.40 -8.50
C ALA A 60 -11.63 0.61 -9.57
N LEU A 61 -12.04 1.82 -9.14
CA LEU A 61 -12.39 2.92 -10.05
C LEU A 61 -11.21 3.30 -10.95
N PHE A 62 -10.00 3.39 -10.38
CA PHE A 62 -8.80 3.71 -11.15
C PHE A 62 -8.46 2.64 -12.19
N VAL A 63 -8.64 1.35 -11.83
CA VAL A 63 -8.38 0.23 -12.72
C VAL A 63 -9.36 0.22 -13.89
N GLU A 64 -10.64 0.47 -13.62
CA GLU A 64 -11.69 0.53 -14.64
C GLU A 64 -11.41 1.59 -15.70
N GLU A 65 -10.97 2.78 -15.28
CA GLU A 65 -10.82 3.92 -16.17
C GLU A 65 -9.43 4.01 -16.85
N TYR A 66 -8.35 3.65 -16.16
CA TYR A 66 -6.99 3.92 -16.62
C TYR A 66 -6.13 2.67 -16.85
N PHE A 67 -6.47 1.52 -16.29
CA PHE A 67 -5.58 0.36 -16.30
C PHE A 67 -5.99 -0.69 -17.34
N SER A 68 -5.24 -0.77 -18.44
CA SER A 68 -5.50 -1.79 -19.46
C SER A 68 -5.02 -3.19 -19.04
N SER A 69 -5.82 -4.22 -19.35
CA SER A 69 -5.45 -5.63 -19.13
C SER A 69 -4.22 -6.05 -19.95
N ALA A 70 -4.02 -5.44 -21.13
CA ALA A 70 -2.84 -5.68 -21.97
C ALA A 70 -1.53 -5.26 -21.27
N SER A 71 -1.54 -4.15 -20.52
CA SER A 71 -0.40 -3.73 -19.70
C SER A 71 -0.09 -4.75 -18.61
N LYS A 72 -1.12 -5.32 -17.95
CA LYS A 72 -0.95 -6.39 -16.94
C LYS A 72 -0.22 -7.59 -17.54
N ALA A 73 -0.70 -8.08 -18.69
CA ALA A 73 -0.15 -9.25 -19.37
C ALA A 73 1.31 -9.03 -19.79
N LYS A 74 1.63 -7.84 -20.34
CA LYS A 74 2.99 -7.50 -20.74
C LYS A 74 3.96 -7.50 -19.57
N VAL A 75 3.56 -6.93 -18.43
CA VAL A 75 4.41 -6.91 -17.22
C VAL A 75 4.50 -8.30 -16.61
N GLN A 76 3.44 -9.11 -16.66
CA GLN A 76 3.49 -10.51 -16.21
C GLN A 76 4.53 -11.30 -16.99
N GLN A 77 4.53 -11.17 -18.32
CA GLN A 77 5.53 -11.83 -19.16
C GLN A 77 6.95 -11.36 -18.81
N LEU A 78 7.15 -10.05 -18.66
CA LEU A 78 8.46 -9.50 -18.26
C LEU A 78 8.96 -10.08 -16.93
N VAL A 79 8.08 -10.23 -15.94
CA VAL A 79 8.46 -10.80 -14.63
C VAL A 79 8.83 -12.28 -14.76
N GLU A 80 8.09 -13.05 -15.56
CA GLU A 80 8.43 -14.45 -15.82
C GLU A 80 9.76 -14.59 -16.57
N ASP A 81 10.03 -13.73 -17.55
CA ASP A 81 11.31 -13.70 -18.27
C ASP A 81 12.48 -13.38 -17.31
N ILE A 82 12.30 -12.43 -16.38
CA ILE A 82 13.30 -12.11 -15.36
C ILE A 82 13.54 -13.30 -14.43
N LYS A 83 12.47 -13.97 -13.97
CA LYS A 83 12.58 -15.18 -13.14
C LYS A 83 13.33 -16.29 -13.90
N TYR A 84 13.03 -16.47 -15.18
CA TYR A 84 13.71 -17.44 -16.02
C TYR A 84 15.21 -17.14 -16.13
N ILE A 85 15.59 -15.90 -16.46
CA ILE A 85 16.99 -15.50 -16.58
C ILE A 85 17.73 -15.62 -15.24
N LEU A 86 17.09 -15.23 -14.13
CA LEU A 86 17.67 -15.37 -12.80
C LEU A 86 17.93 -16.84 -12.46
N ASN A 87 16.98 -17.73 -12.80
CA ASN A 87 17.13 -19.17 -12.60
C ASN A 87 18.31 -19.77 -13.40
N GLN A 88 18.56 -19.26 -14.61
CA GLN A 88 19.72 -19.65 -15.44
C GLN A 88 21.02 -19.09 -14.85
N ARG A 89 21.03 -17.82 -14.43
CA ARG A 89 22.22 -17.19 -13.82
C ARG A 89 22.66 -17.88 -12.54
N LEU A 90 21.74 -18.47 -11.78
CA LEU A 90 22.10 -19.26 -10.59
C LEU A 90 23.02 -20.43 -10.94
N ASP A 91 23.05 -20.92 -12.19
CA ASP A 91 24.00 -21.96 -12.64
C ASP A 91 25.42 -21.44 -12.90
N GLU A 92 25.56 -20.17 -13.25
CA GLU A 92 26.83 -19.55 -13.64
C GLU A 92 27.58 -18.92 -12.45
N LEU A 93 27.00 -18.94 -11.24
CA LEU A 93 27.57 -18.30 -10.07
C LEU A 93 28.58 -19.22 -9.35
N ASP A 94 29.86 -19.01 -9.60
CA ASP A 94 30.95 -19.80 -8.98
C ASP A 94 31.12 -19.58 -7.47
N TRP A 95 30.57 -18.49 -6.94
CA TRP A 95 30.70 -18.13 -5.52
C TRP A 95 29.65 -18.79 -4.62
N MET A 96 28.64 -19.48 -5.19
CA MET A 96 27.58 -20.15 -4.45
C MET A 96 27.75 -21.67 -4.49
N ASP A 97 27.73 -22.30 -3.31
CA ASP A 97 27.65 -23.75 -3.18
C ASP A 97 26.30 -24.32 -3.65
N GLU A 98 26.26 -25.64 -3.86
CA GLU A 98 25.09 -26.33 -4.43
C GLU A 98 23.89 -26.37 -3.48
N GLU A 99 24.11 -26.30 -2.17
CA GLU A 99 23.02 -26.25 -1.19
C GLU A 99 22.31 -24.89 -1.23
N THR A 100 23.08 -23.80 -1.20
CA THR A 100 22.58 -22.43 -1.28
C THR A 100 21.91 -22.17 -2.62
N ARG A 101 22.45 -22.72 -3.72
CA ARG A 101 21.85 -22.64 -5.05
C ARG A 101 20.47 -23.30 -5.11
N ARG A 102 20.32 -24.49 -4.53
CA ARG A 102 19.02 -25.18 -4.43
C ARG A 102 18.01 -24.38 -3.59
N ALA A 103 18.45 -23.82 -2.45
CA ALA A 103 17.59 -22.97 -1.62
C ALA A 103 17.15 -21.69 -2.36
N ALA A 104 18.06 -21.06 -3.12
CA ALA A 104 17.75 -19.89 -3.93
C ALA A 104 16.72 -20.20 -5.04
N ARG A 105 16.85 -21.35 -5.71
CA ARG A 105 15.84 -21.82 -6.69
C ARG A 105 14.48 -22.06 -6.05
N ALA A 106 14.45 -22.71 -4.88
CA ALA A 106 13.20 -22.93 -4.15
C ALA A 106 12.52 -21.59 -3.82
N LYS A 107 13.27 -20.61 -3.31
CA LYS A 107 12.75 -19.26 -3.04
C LYS A 107 12.18 -18.60 -4.30
N LEU A 108 12.86 -18.74 -5.44
CA LEU A 108 12.42 -18.17 -6.71
C LEU A 108 11.10 -18.80 -7.19
N GLN A 109 10.91 -20.09 -6.97
CA GLN A 109 9.67 -20.81 -7.31
C GLN A 109 8.49 -20.40 -6.43
N TYR A 110 8.72 -20.13 -5.14
CA TYR A 110 7.67 -19.70 -4.20
C TYR A 110 7.39 -18.20 -4.22
N MET A 111 8.09 -17.42 -5.05
CA MET A 111 7.90 -15.98 -5.13
C MET A 111 6.54 -15.66 -5.77
N MET A 112 5.63 -15.12 -4.96
CA MET A 112 4.34 -14.61 -5.44
C MET A 112 4.53 -13.29 -6.17
N VAL A 113 3.92 -13.18 -7.36
CA VAL A 113 3.99 -11.99 -8.21
C VAL A 113 2.64 -11.29 -8.16
N MET A 114 2.63 -10.05 -7.68
CA MET A 114 1.43 -9.20 -7.64
C MET A 114 1.60 -8.03 -8.61
N ILE A 115 0.74 -7.94 -9.63
CA ILE A 115 0.87 -6.93 -10.70
C ILE A 115 -0.39 -6.07 -10.77
N GLY A 116 -0.21 -4.77 -10.50
CA GLY A 116 -1.25 -3.75 -10.63
C GLY A 116 -2.31 -3.85 -9.53
N TYR A 117 -3.22 -4.81 -9.64
CA TYR A 117 -4.35 -4.97 -8.74
C TYR A 117 -4.69 -6.46 -8.54
N PRO A 118 -5.23 -6.84 -7.36
CA PRO A 118 -5.71 -8.19 -7.12
C PRO A 118 -7.04 -8.41 -7.85
N ASP A 119 -7.27 -9.64 -8.31
CA ASP A 119 -8.41 -9.93 -9.20
C ASP A 119 -9.78 -9.72 -8.53
N PHE A 120 -9.86 -9.81 -7.19
CA PHE A 120 -11.11 -9.55 -6.47
C PHE A 120 -11.59 -8.08 -6.56
N LEU A 121 -10.72 -7.12 -6.93
CA LEU A 121 -11.15 -5.73 -7.16
C LEU A 121 -12.00 -5.56 -8.43
N LEU A 122 -12.10 -6.58 -9.29
CA LEU A 122 -12.98 -6.55 -10.45
C LEU A 122 -14.44 -6.90 -10.12
N THR A 123 -14.71 -7.38 -8.91
CA THR A 123 -16.07 -7.75 -8.48
C THR A 123 -16.56 -6.77 -7.42
N PRO A 124 -17.57 -5.92 -7.74
CA PRO A 124 -18.12 -4.95 -6.79
C PRO A 124 -18.56 -5.58 -5.47
N GLU A 125 -19.13 -6.79 -5.51
CA GLU A 125 -19.64 -7.50 -4.33
C GLU A 125 -18.53 -7.86 -3.34
N ALA A 126 -17.31 -8.13 -3.83
CA ALA A 126 -16.17 -8.42 -2.96
C ALA A 126 -15.66 -7.16 -2.25
N ILE A 127 -15.75 -6.01 -2.92
CA ILE A 127 -15.39 -4.70 -2.36
C ILE A 127 -16.42 -4.30 -1.30
N ASP A 128 -17.70 -4.42 -1.61
CA ASP A 128 -18.79 -4.09 -0.68
C ASP A 128 -18.69 -4.91 0.60
N LYS A 129 -18.47 -6.23 0.49
CA LYS A 129 -18.28 -7.12 1.64
C LYS A 129 -17.12 -6.69 2.54
N GLU A 130 -16.01 -6.24 1.96
CA GLU A 130 -14.83 -5.78 2.71
C GLU A 130 -15.13 -4.50 3.49
N TYR A 131 -15.95 -3.59 2.96
CA TYR A 131 -16.33 -2.35 3.65
C TYR A 131 -17.53 -2.52 4.60
N GLU A 132 -18.45 -3.45 4.32
CA GLU A 132 -19.51 -3.85 5.26
C GLU A 132 -18.91 -4.40 6.57
N ALA A 133 -17.87 -5.24 6.45
CA ALA A 133 -17.15 -5.76 7.62
C ALA A 133 -16.49 -4.64 8.45
N ARG A 134 -16.06 -3.55 7.81
CA ARG A 134 -15.45 -2.37 8.47
C ARG A 134 -16.48 -1.36 9.01
N GLY A 135 -17.73 -1.43 8.53
CA GLY A 135 -18.84 -0.56 8.96
C GLY A 135 -19.68 -1.13 10.11
N GLY A 136 -19.49 -2.39 10.48
CA GLY A 136 -20.22 -3.03 11.58
C GLY A 136 -19.85 -2.47 12.97
N PRO A 137 -20.78 -2.47 13.94
CA PRO A 137 -20.49 -2.05 15.30
C PRO A 137 -19.48 -3.02 15.94
N GLY A 138 -18.19 -2.68 15.89
CA GLY A 138 -17.11 -3.45 16.52
C GLY A 138 -15.81 -3.61 15.71
N SER A 139 -15.72 -3.16 14.47
CA SER A 139 -14.54 -3.41 13.63
C SER A 139 -13.51 -2.27 13.65
N CYS A 140 -12.94 -2.00 14.82
CA CYS A 140 -11.64 -1.33 14.89
C CYS A 140 -10.52 -2.36 14.73
N GLY A 141 -9.87 -2.38 13.57
CA GLY A 141 -8.51 -2.93 13.45
C GLY A 141 -8.35 -4.25 12.72
N GLY A 142 -8.99 -4.45 11.57
CA GLY A 142 -8.60 -5.48 10.62
C GLY A 142 -7.85 -4.87 9.44
N MET A 143 -6.50 -4.85 9.48
CA MET A 143 -5.73 -4.69 8.24
C MET A 143 -6.05 -5.89 7.36
N GLY A 144 -6.75 -5.67 6.24
CA GLY A 144 -7.08 -6.69 5.27
C GLY A 144 -5.84 -7.50 4.91
N THR A 145 -5.81 -8.76 5.33
CA THR A 145 -4.75 -9.69 4.95
C THR A 145 -4.96 -10.03 3.48
N TRP A 146 -4.01 -9.62 2.65
CA TRP A 146 -3.84 -10.10 1.28
C TRP A 146 -3.68 -11.62 1.32
N ARG A 147 -4.77 -12.36 1.08
CA ARG A 147 -4.73 -13.80 0.83
C ARG A 147 -4.71 -14.00 -0.68
N GLY A 148 -3.61 -14.55 -1.16
CA GLY A 148 -3.43 -14.98 -2.55
C GLY A 148 -4.14 -16.29 -2.86
#